data_AF-A0A918FMC4-F1
#
_entry.id   AF-A0A918FMC4-F1
#
_cell.length_a   1.000
_cell.length_b   1.000
_cell.length_c   1.000
_cell.angle_alpha   90.00
_cell.angle_beta   90.00
_cell.angle_gamma   90.00
#
_symmetry.space_group_name_H-M   'P 1'
#
loop_
_entity.id
_entity.type
_entity.pdbx_description
1 polymer ?
#
loop_
_entity_poly.entity_id
_entity_poly.type
_entity_poly.pdbx_seq_one_letter_code
_entity_poly.pdbx_strand_id
1 'polypeptide(L)'
;MRVLGINALFHDPAAALVMDGRIVAATEEERFSRRKHGKRPVPFSAWELPELSARWCLDQAGLDPSELDAVAYSYDPELARPADQLGLNDPWDHLRQEYARRAPEFLAEALPGLDPAKVRFVAHHVAHAASAGQASPHPDCAVLVLDGRGECGSHLAGRYANRELTVLGSQSLPDSMGLFYEDLTQHLGFLRSSDEFKVMALASYGRPRHLDRLREYVRLDGEGGFRARPVPWASLVPPRPAGAPWTQEHADVAASAQVCLEEVLLGLVRWLHDRTGEDVLTLAGGVALNCVANTRLYRQGPFERVWVQPAAGDAGTALGAALHVAHQKETVQAMPTAALGRGWSDAELRAWLERAAVPYEEPEDIAETVAEELAGDGVVAWFQGRSEYGPRALGHRSLLAHPGRAENLERLNAVKGREEFRPVAPMVLAERAAELFDGPLPSPYMLFVHEVATAWRERIPAVVHVDGTARIQTVDRSDEPLVARMIDGFERRTGLPVVVNTSLNTAGRPMVDDPRDALECFGSAPVDLLALGPFAIRRKKVFA
;
A
#
# COMPACT_ATOMS: atom_id res chain seq x y z
N MET A 1 10.04 25.27 -4.29
CA MET A 1 8.65 25.58 -3.88
C MET A 1 8.25 24.70 -2.72
N ARG A 2 7.31 25.12 -1.87
CA ARG A 2 6.73 24.35 -0.76
C ARG A 2 5.29 23.98 -1.09
N VAL A 3 5.07 22.73 -1.46
CA VAL A 3 3.77 22.23 -1.90
C VAL A 3 3.29 21.12 -0.98
N LEU A 4 2.14 21.35 -0.34
CA LEU A 4 1.46 20.34 0.46
C LEU A 4 0.40 19.65 -0.40
N GLY A 5 0.58 18.37 -0.68
CA GLY A 5 -0.41 17.54 -1.35
C GLY A 5 -1.39 16.91 -0.36
N ILE A 6 -2.65 16.86 -0.74
CA ILE A 6 -3.77 16.41 0.08
C ILE A 6 -4.62 15.40 -0.72
N ASN A 7 -4.84 14.23 -0.12
CA ASN A 7 -5.92 13.33 -0.47
C ASN A 7 -6.95 13.31 0.65
N ALA A 8 -8.24 13.44 0.33
CA ALA A 8 -9.29 13.45 1.35
C ALA A 8 -10.66 12.93 0.88
N LEU A 9 -10.95 12.90 -0.42
CA LEU A 9 -12.34 12.81 -0.88
C LEU A 9 -12.95 11.41 -0.76
N PHE A 10 -12.26 10.39 -1.26
CA PHE A 10 -12.77 9.01 -1.28
C PHE A 10 -12.38 8.27 0.01
N HIS A 11 -11.28 7.52 0.02
CA HIS A 11 -10.71 6.86 1.20
C HIS A 11 -9.22 7.18 1.35
N ASP A 12 -8.60 6.64 2.41
CA ASP A 12 -7.18 6.80 2.72
C ASP A 12 -6.70 8.27 2.73
N PRO A 13 -7.33 9.15 3.55
CA PRO A 13 -6.89 10.54 3.64
C PRO A 13 -5.42 10.58 4.02
N ALA A 14 -4.66 11.42 3.33
CA ALA A 14 -3.21 11.49 3.44
C ALA A 14 -2.69 12.88 3.09
N ALA A 15 -1.49 13.18 3.57
CA ALA A 15 -0.77 14.39 3.24
C ALA A 15 0.67 14.06 2.81
N ALA A 16 1.21 14.87 1.92
CA ALA A 16 2.61 14.78 1.49
C ALA A 16 3.20 16.17 1.25
N LEU A 17 4.44 16.39 1.67
CA LEU A 17 5.13 17.67 1.51
C LEU A 17 6.30 17.53 0.54
N VAL A 18 6.28 18.36 -0.51
CA VAL A 18 7.39 18.53 -1.45
C VAL A 18 7.98 19.92 -1.25
N MET A 19 9.29 20.00 -1.04
CA MET A 19 10.05 21.24 -0.88
C MET A 19 11.24 21.28 -1.83
N ASP A 20 11.29 22.31 -2.67
CA ASP A 20 12.37 22.56 -3.63
C ASP A 20 12.66 21.32 -4.50
N GLY A 21 11.58 20.75 -5.03
CA GLY A 21 11.58 19.53 -5.83
C GLY A 21 11.84 18.23 -5.05
N ARG A 22 12.03 18.27 -3.72
CA ARG A 22 12.35 17.10 -2.89
C ARG A 22 11.15 16.65 -2.07
N ILE A 23 10.95 15.35 -1.98
CA ILE A 23 9.93 14.74 -1.12
C ILE A 23 10.44 14.74 0.31
N VAL A 24 9.80 15.51 1.19
CA VAL A 24 10.22 15.69 2.59
C VAL A 24 9.49 14.71 3.52
N ALA A 25 8.18 14.61 3.36
CA ALA A 25 7.30 13.81 4.21
C ALA A 25 6.09 13.33 3.41
N ALA A 26 5.58 12.16 3.75
CA ALA A 26 4.32 11.63 3.24
C ALA A 26 3.75 10.62 4.23
N THR A 27 2.48 10.74 4.59
CA THR A 27 1.86 9.84 5.56
C THR A 27 0.34 9.83 5.45
N GLU A 28 -0.24 8.70 5.84
CA GLU A 28 -1.68 8.48 5.90
C GLU A 28 -2.24 8.96 7.23
N GLU A 29 -3.45 9.55 7.23
CA GLU A 29 -4.15 10.03 8.42
C GLU A 29 -4.47 8.89 9.39
N GLU A 30 -4.68 7.67 8.89
CA GLU A 30 -4.96 6.50 9.75
C GLU A 30 -3.84 6.20 10.74
N ARG A 31 -2.59 6.60 10.42
CA ARG A 31 -1.43 6.45 11.31
C ARG A 31 -1.59 7.29 12.58
N PHE A 32 -2.28 8.44 12.49
CA PHE A 32 -2.51 9.37 13.59
C PHE A 32 -3.88 9.18 14.24
N SER A 33 -4.95 9.15 13.43
CA SER A 33 -6.33 9.03 13.93
C SER A 33 -6.63 7.65 14.54
N ARG A 34 -5.79 6.65 14.24
CA ARG A 34 -5.94 5.24 14.64
C ARG A 34 -7.24 4.61 14.12
N ARG A 35 -7.86 5.24 13.11
CA ARG A 35 -9.03 4.77 12.38
C ARG A 35 -8.57 4.23 11.03
N LYS A 36 -8.73 2.93 10.80
CA LYS A 36 -8.32 2.28 9.55
C LYS A 36 -8.99 2.93 8.35
N HIS A 37 -8.20 3.23 7.31
CA HIS A 37 -8.53 4.00 6.11
C HIS A 37 -8.96 5.45 6.40
N GLY A 38 -8.67 5.97 7.60
CA GLY A 38 -9.21 7.22 8.17
C GLY A 38 -10.69 7.15 8.53
N LYS A 39 -11.45 6.30 7.83
CA LYS A 39 -12.90 6.20 7.84
C LYS A 39 -13.33 4.84 7.32
N ARG A 40 -14.54 4.41 7.71
CA ARG A 40 -15.13 3.19 7.14
C ARG A 40 -15.48 3.45 5.67
N PRO A 41 -15.23 2.49 4.74
CA PRO A 41 -15.69 2.60 3.37
C PRO A 41 -17.22 2.41 3.34
N VAL A 42 -17.92 3.54 3.40
CA VAL A 42 -19.37 3.66 3.22
C VAL A 42 -19.64 4.58 2.02
N PRO A 43 -20.84 4.54 1.42
CA PRO A 43 -21.09 5.25 0.16
C PRO A 43 -20.71 6.73 0.16
N PHE A 44 -21.09 7.49 1.19
CA PHE A 44 -20.53 8.81 1.44
C PHE A 44 -19.27 8.66 2.29
N SER A 45 -18.15 9.28 1.94
CA SER A 45 -16.91 9.18 2.72
C SER A 45 -16.08 10.47 2.73
N ALA A 46 -16.63 11.64 2.35
CA ALA A 46 -15.81 12.85 2.21
C ALA A 46 -15.44 13.60 3.51
N TRP A 47 -15.90 13.13 4.67
CA TRP A 47 -15.86 13.93 5.92
C TRP A 47 -14.51 13.93 6.65
N GLU A 48 -13.62 12.98 6.37
CA GLU A 48 -12.34 12.87 7.09
C GLU A 48 -11.25 13.60 6.28
N LEU A 49 -10.78 14.72 6.82
CA LEU A 49 -9.64 15.46 6.30
C LEU A 49 -8.34 14.94 6.92
N PRO A 50 -7.21 15.01 6.19
CA PRO A 50 -5.90 14.61 6.70
C PRO A 50 -5.28 15.68 7.61
N GLU A 51 -5.98 16.13 8.64
CA GLU A 51 -5.57 17.28 9.47
C GLU A 51 -4.30 16.97 10.26
N LEU A 52 -4.21 15.78 10.86
CA LEU A 52 -3.09 15.38 11.71
C LEU A 52 -1.85 15.09 10.86
N SER A 53 -2.02 14.37 9.75
CA SER A 53 -0.94 14.08 8.80
C SER A 53 -0.42 15.33 8.11
N ALA A 54 -1.31 16.26 7.70
CA ALA A 54 -0.90 17.52 7.10
C ALA A 54 -0.13 18.39 8.08
N ARG A 55 -0.62 18.54 9.32
CA ARG A 55 0.08 19.31 10.36
C ARG A 55 1.44 18.71 10.68
N TRP A 56 1.51 17.38 10.82
CA TRP A 56 2.78 16.70 11.06
C TRP A 56 3.78 16.91 9.91
N CYS A 57 3.34 16.89 8.65
CA CYS A 57 4.22 17.16 7.51
C CYS A 57 4.83 18.56 7.58
N LEU A 58 4.04 19.57 7.98
CA LEU A 58 4.51 20.95 8.15
C LEU A 58 5.46 21.08 9.35
N ASP A 59 5.10 20.47 10.48
CA ASP A 59 5.92 20.47 11.70
C ASP A 59 7.30 19.83 11.45
N GLN A 60 7.37 18.74 10.67
CA GLN A 60 8.65 18.12 10.29
C GLN A 60 9.57 19.04 9.49
N ALA A 61 9.00 19.95 8.72
CA ALA A 61 9.75 20.93 7.94
C ALA A 61 9.95 22.26 8.69
N GLY A 62 9.36 22.41 9.88
CA GLY A 62 9.36 23.66 10.63
C GLY A 62 8.64 24.79 9.90
N LEU A 63 7.57 24.47 9.15
CA LEU A 63 6.80 25.43 8.35
C LEU A 63 5.47 25.81 9.02
N ASP A 64 5.13 27.09 8.97
CA ASP A 64 3.77 27.56 9.21
C ASP A 64 2.91 27.38 7.93
N PRO A 65 1.61 27.05 8.04
CA PRO A 65 0.72 26.93 6.87
C PRO A 65 0.73 28.15 5.93
N SER A 66 0.96 29.35 6.46
CA SER A 66 1.02 30.59 5.65
C SER A 66 2.23 30.64 4.71
N GLU A 67 3.29 29.86 5.00
CA GLU A 67 4.54 29.81 4.23
C GLU A 67 4.48 28.86 3.02
N LEU A 68 3.39 28.11 2.87
CA LEU A 68 3.17 27.24 1.70
C LEU A 68 3.03 28.07 0.43
N ASP A 69 3.61 27.61 -0.67
CA ASP A 69 3.43 28.22 -1.98
C ASP A 69 2.13 27.74 -2.65
N ALA A 70 1.75 26.49 -2.39
CA ALA A 70 0.52 25.87 -2.88
C ALA A 70 0.08 24.70 -2.00
N VAL A 71 -1.22 24.40 -2.05
CA VAL A 71 -1.79 23.14 -1.54
C VAL A 71 -2.43 22.40 -2.71
N ALA A 72 -1.96 21.20 -3.03
CA ALA A 72 -2.43 20.41 -4.16
C ALA A 72 -3.48 19.38 -3.69
N TYR A 73 -4.74 19.59 -4.05
CA TYR A 73 -5.84 18.68 -3.69
C TYR A 73 -6.08 17.68 -4.83
N SER A 74 -6.00 16.38 -4.55
CA SER A 74 -5.96 15.30 -5.56
C SER A 74 -7.32 14.91 -6.17
N TYR A 75 -8.20 15.89 -6.36
CA TYR A 75 -9.48 15.72 -7.03
C TYR A 75 -9.97 17.06 -7.60
N ASP A 76 -10.46 17.10 -8.83
CA ASP A 76 -11.02 18.32 -9.42
C ASP A 76 -12.55 18.26 -9.55
N PRO A 77 -13.33 19.00 -8.73
CA PRO A 77 -14.78 18.98 -8.79
C PRO A 77 -15.37 19.52 -10.10
N GLU A 78 -14.60 20.27 -10.91
CA GLU A 78 -15.07 20.78 -12.21
C GLU A 78 -15.00 19.72 -13.32
N LEU A 79 -14.22 18.65 -13.13
CA LEU A 79 -14.17 17.52 -14.07
C LEU A 79 -15.22 16.44 -13.74
N ALA A 80 -15.87 16.54 -12.57
CA ALA A 80 -16.85 15.56 -12.11
C ALA A 80 -18.15 15.63 -12.92
N ARG A 81 -18.74 14.47 -13.17
CA ARG A 81 -20.09 14.32 -13.72
C ARG A 81 -20.99 13.63 -12.70
N PRO A 82 -22.31 13.95 -12.65
CA PRO A 82 -23.24 13.29 -11.75
C PRO A 82 -23.19 11.76 -11.87
N ALA A 83 -23.22 11.07 -10.74
CA ALA A 83 -23.12 9.61 -10.67
C ALA A 83 -24.12 8.86 -11.57
N ASP A 84 -25.37 9.33 -11.67
CA ASP A 84 -26.41 8.73 -12.52
C ASP A 84 -26.06 8.80 -14.02
N GLN A 85 -25.45 9.89 -14.47
CA GLN A 85 -24.94 10.04 -15.84
C GLN A 85 -23.74 9.14 -16.13
N LEU A 86 -23.02 8.72 -15.09
CA LEU A 86 -21.90 7.78 -15.16
C LEU A 86 -22.36 6.32 -15.00
N GLY A 87 -23.66 6.06 -14.86
CA GLY A 87 -24.20 4.71 -14.64
C GLY A 87 -23.89 4.15 -13.25
N LEU A 88 -23.61 5.01 -12.27
CA LEU A 88 -23.34 4.65 -10.89
C LEU A 88 -24.56 4.89 -9.99
N ASN A 89 -24.77 4.00 -9.02
CA ASN A 89 -25.79 4.17 -7.99
C ASN A 89 -25.15 4.74 -6.72
N ASP A 90 -25.05 6.07 -6.65
CA ASP A 90 -24.47 6.78 -5.52
C ASP A 90 -25.35 7.96 -5.10
N PRO A 91 -26.26 7.77 -4.13
CA PRO A 91 -27.20 8.80 -3.72
C PRO A 91 -26.53 9.99 -3.02
N TRP A 92 -25.27 9.84 -2.59
CA TRP A 92 -24.53 10.87 -1.86
C TRP A 92 -23.52 11.63 -2.72
N ASP A 93 -23.53 11.40 -4.04
CA ASP A 93 -22.59 12.03 -4.95
C ASP A 93 -22.66 13.56 -4.90
N HIS A 94 -23.86 14.13 -4.89
CA HIS A 94 -24.07 15.58 -4.77
C HIS A 94 -23.38 16.17 -3.53
N LEU A 95 -23.44 15.48 -2.38
CA LEU A 95 -22.81 15.91 -1.14
C LEU A 95 -21.28 15.78 -1.22
N ARG A 96 -20.77 14.70 -1.82
CA ARG A 96 -19.33 14.54 -2.07
C ARG A 96 -18.78 15.67 -2.94
N GLN A 97 -19.49 16.03 -4.00
CA GLN A 97 -19.09 17.13 -4.88
C GLN A 97 -19.08 18.48 -4.14
N GLU A 98 -20.06 18.75 -3.27
CA GLU A 98 -20.05 19.97 -2.45
C GLU A 98 -18.84 19.98 -1.49
N TYR A 99 -18.52 18.84 -0.85
CA TYR A 99 -17.33 18.72 -0.01
C TYR A 99 -16.02 19.00 -0.78
N ALA A 100 -15.91 18.50 -2.02
CA ALA A 100 -14.76 18.76 -2.87
C ALA A 100 -14.64 20.25 -3.25
N ARG A 101 -15.75 20.91 -3.63
CA ARG A 101 -15.76 22.35 -3.95
C ARG A 101 -15.39 23.21 -2.74
N ARG A 102 -15.77 22.78 -1.54
CA ARG A 102 -15.49 23.45 -0.26
C ARG A 102 -14.18 23.03 0.41
N ALA A 103 -13.41 22.16 -0.24
CA ALA A 103 -12.13 21.70 0.31
C ALA A 103 -11.18 22.85 0.69
N PRO A 104 -11.08 23.97 -0.06
CA PRO A 104 -10.23 25.08 0.34
C PRO A 104 -10.60 25.70 1.69
N GLU A 105 -11.90 25.92 1.95
CA GLU A 105 -12.35 26.47 3.21
C GLU A 105 -12.14 25.49 4.37
N PHE A 106 -12.40 24.20 4.16
CA PHE A 106 -12.18 23.20 5.20
C PHE A 106 -10.70 23.03 5.54
N LEU A 107 -9.81 23.09 4.55
CA LEU A 107 -8.37 23.04 4.78
C LEU A 107 -7.86 24.28 5.52
N ALA A 108 -8.41 25.46 5.25
CA ALA A 108 -8.06 26.68 5.97
C ALA A 108 -8.48 26.63 7.45
N GLU A 109 -9.60 25.96 7.77
CA GLU A 109 -10.02 25.71 9.15
C GLU A 109 -9.11 24.67 9.84
N ALA A 110 -8.78 23.58 9.14
CA ALA A 110 -7.91 22.52 9.66
C ALA A 110 -6.45 22.96 9.85
N LEU A 111 -5.98 23.90 9.03
CA LEU A 111 -4.62 24.45 9.04
C LEU A 111 -4.67 25.97 9.19
N PRO A 112 -4.86 26.50 10.41
CA PRO A 112 -4.97 27.93 10.65
C PRO A 112 -3.76 28.69 10.07
N GLY A 113 -4.03 29.72 9.27
CA GLY A 113 -3.01 30.49 8.55
C GLY A 113 -2.86 30.12 7.08
N LEU A 114 -3.42 29.00 6.62
CA LEU A 114 -3.49 28.65 5.21
C LEU A 114 -4.42 29.62 4.47
N ASP A 115 -3.92 30.22 3.39
CA ASP A 115 -4.73 30.97 2.43
C ASP A 115 -5.47 29.99 1.50
N PRO A 116 -6.81 29.92 1.52
CA PRO A 116 -7.57 29.01 0.66
C PRO A 116 -7.35 29.27 -0.84
N ALA A 117 -6.92 30.48 -1.24
CA ALA A 117 -6.60 30.79 -2.64
C ALA A 117 -5.34 30.07 -3.17
N LYS A 118 -4.54 29.49 -2.27
CA LYS A 118 -3.37 28.66 -2.60
C LYS A 118 -3.73 27.21 -2.91
N VAL A 119 -5.00 26.80 -2.70
CA VAL A 119 -5.44 25.45 -3.06
C VAL A 119 -5.57 25.33 -4.58
N ARG A 120 -4.98 24.26 -5.11
CA ARG A 120 -4.95 23.89 -6.52
C ARG A 120 -5.52 22.49 -6.65
N PHE A 121 -6.58 22.34 -7.42
CA PHE A 121 -7.12 21.03 -7.74
C PHE A 121 -6.25 20.33 -8.80
N VAL A 122 -5.99 19.05 -8.60
CA VAL A 122 -5.28 18.18 -9.53
C VAL A 122 -6.19 17.01 -9.84
N ALA A 123 -6.43 16.73 -11.13
CA ALA A 123 -7.25 15.61 -11.55
C ALA A 123 -6.75 14.30 -10.90
N HIS A 124 -7.66 13.49 -10.38
CA HIS A 124 -7.35 12.37 -9.50
C HIS A 124 -6.40 11.35 -10.13
N HIS A 125 -6.68 10.94 -11.38
CA HIS A 125 -5.79 10.00 -12.08
C HIS A 125 -4.49 10.65 -12.55
N VAL A 126 -4.43 11.98 -12.70
CA VAL A 126 -3.15 12.67 -12.94
C VAL A 126 -2.31 12.65 -11.66
N ALA A 127 -2.92 12.82 -10.49
CA ALA A 127 -2.24 12.66 -9.22
C ALA A 127 -1.71 11.23 -9.04
N HIS A 128 -2.51 10.19 -9.32
CA HIS A 128 -2.00 8.81 -9.36
C HIS A 128 -0.86 8.63 -10.36
N ALA A 129 -0.98 9.17 -11.57
CA ALA A 129 0.06 9.06 -12.58
C ALA A 129 1.36 9.73 -12.12
N ALA A 130 1.28 10.90 -11.47
CA ALA A 130 2.44 11.61 -10.93
C ALA A 130 3.07 10.88 -9.72
N SER A 131 2.24 10.27 -8.86
CA SER A 131 2.73 9.44 -7.75
C SER A 131 3.46 8.19 -8.25
N ALA A 132 3.25 7.78 -9.49
CA ALA A 132 4.03 6.73 -10.13
C ALA A 132 5.18 7.28 -10.98
N GLY A 133 4.87 7.90 -12.13
CA GLY A 133 5.88 8.30 -13.11
C GLY A 133 6.92 9.27 -12.57
N GLN A 134 6.50 10.33 -11.86
CA GLN A 134 7.43 11.32 -11.32
C GLN A 134 8.15 10.85 -10.04
N ALA A 135 7.50 10.00 -9.23
CA ALA A 135 8.10 9.43 -8.03
C ALA A 135 9.06 8.26 -8.35
N SER A 136 8.92 7.61 -9.51
CA SER A 136 9.81 6.53 -9.91
C SER A 136 11.23 7.05 -10.19
N PRO A 137 12.26 6.19 -10.10
CA PRO A 137 13.62 6.55 -10.50
C PRO A 137 13.79 6.70 -12.02
N HIS A 138 12.72 6.51 -12.82
CA HIS A 138 12.75 6.53 -14.27
C HIS A 138 12.04 7.79 -14.79
N PRO A 139 12.78 8.79 -15.32
CA PRO A 139 12.18 10.05 -15.76
C PRO A 139 11.32 9.92 -17.02
N ASP A 140 11.65 8.93 -17.87
CA ASP A 140 10.90 8.54 -19.06
C ASP A 140 10.30 7.15 -18.82
N CYS A 141 8.98 7.04 -18.94
CA CYS A 141 8.27 5.78 -18.70
C CYS A 141 6.86 5.80 -19.28
N ALA A 142 6.33 4.62 -19.57
CA ALA A 142 4.90 4.42 -19.64
C ALA A 142 4.31 4.49 -18.22
N VAL A 143 3.11 5.04 -18.09
CA VAL A 143 2.35 5.08 -16.83
C VAL A 143 0.96 4.52 -17.04
N LEU A 144 0.56 3.63 -16.14
CA LEU A 144 -0.74 3.00 -16.13
C LEU A 144 -1.37 3.11 -14.74
N VAL A 145 -2.46 3.86 -14.66
CA VAL A 145 -3.31 4.00 -13.49
C VAL A 145 -4.55 3.13 -13.65
N LEU A 146 -4.82 2.29 -12.66
CA LEU A 146 -6.02 1.44 -12.58
C LEU A 146 -6.63 1.57 -11.20
N ASP A 147 -7.81 2.15 -11.13
CA ASP A 147 -8.43 2.55 -9.88
C ASP A 147 -9.91 2.17 -9.79
N GLY A 148 -10.51 2.38 -8.62
CA GLY A 148 -11.95 2.24 -8.44
C GLY A 148 -12.71 3.30 -9.23
N ARG A 149 -12.47 4.57 -8.90
CA ARG A 149 -13.14 5.73 -9.48
C ARG A 149 -12.38 7.02 -9.17
N GLY A 150 -12.21 7.88 -10.17
CA GLY A 150 -11.87 9.30 -10.01
C GLY A 150 -13.10 10.21 -10.19
N GLU A 151 -12.92 11.33 -10.89
CA GLU A 151 -14.00 12.27 -11.19
C GLU A 151 -15.06 11.65 -12.10
N CYS A 152 -14.62 11.08 -13.22
CA CYS A 152 -15.50 10.50 -14.22
C CYS A 152 -14.96 9.24 -14.92
N GLY A 153 -13.78 8.75 -14.51
CA GLY A 153 -13.14 7.57 -15.08
C GLY A 153 -12.64 6.60 -14.02
N SER A 154 -12.07 5.48 -14.46
CA SER A 154 -11.48 4.43 -13.60
C SER A 154 -10.03 4.06 -13.98
N HIS A 155 -9.50 4.66 -15.05
CA HIS A 155 -8.18 4.34 -15.58
C HIS A 155 -7.59 5.51 -16.37
N LEU A 156 -6.26 5.61 -16.36
CA LEU A 156 -5.46 6.49 -17.21
C LEU A 156 -4.23 5.73 -17.70
N ALA A 157 -4.01 5.75 -19.02
CA ALA A 157 -2.79 5.27 -19.66
C ALA A 157 -2.08 6.46 -20.32
N GLY A 158 -0.78 6.57 -20.10
CA GLY A 158 -0.01 7.69 -20.62
C GLY A 158 1.49 7.42 -20.67
N ARG A 159 2.22 8.47 -21.02
CA ARG A 159 3.68 8.48 -21.07
C ARG A 159 4.19 9.69 -20.31
N TYR A 160 5.21 9.48 -19.49
CA TYR A 160 6.08 10.55 -19.04
C TYR A 160 7.29 10.64 -19.96
N ALA A 161 7.55 11.82 -20.49
CA ALA A 161 8.78 12.15 -21.21
C ALA A 161 9.34 13.44 -20.61
N ASN A 162 10.58 13.41 -20.12
CA ASN A 162 11.16 14.48 -19.30
C ASN A 162 10.24 14.90 -18.12
N ARG A 163 9.55 13.94 -17.50
CA ARG A 163 8.57 14.15 -16.42
C ARG A 163 7.30 14.93 -16.79
N GLU A 164 7.06 15.18 -18.09
CA GLU A 164 5.80 15.70 -18.61
C GLU A 164 4.83 14.56 -19.00
N LEU A 165 3.59 14.64 -18.54
CA LEU A 165 2.57 13.63 -18.81
C LEU A 165 1.86 13.89 -20.15
N THR A 166 1.88 12.90 -21.04
CA THR A 166 0.96 12.80 -22.17
C THR A 166 -0.04 11.67 -21.91
N VAL A 167 -1.32 12.00 -21.81
CA VAL A 167 -2.40 11.00 -21.67
C VAL A 167 -2.73 10.44 -23.04
N LEU A 168 -2.74 9.12 -23.15
CA LEU A 168 -2.99 8.38 -24.39
C LEU A 168 -4.33 7.65 -24.38
N GLY A 169 -4.78 7.23 -23.21
CA GLY A 169 -6.04 6.51 -23.03
C GLY A 169 -6.62 6.75 -21.64
N SER A 170 -7.94 6.62 -21.54
CA SER A 170 -8.66 6.69 -20.27
C SER A 170 -9.94 5.87 -20.37
N GLN A 171 -10.35 5.26 -19.27
CA GLN A 171 -11.62 4.54 -19.21
C GLN A 171 -12.66 5.39 -18.49
N SER A 172 -13.79 5.64 -19.15
CA SER A 172 -14.94 6.26 -18.49
C SER A 172 -15.71 5.25 -17.64
N LEU A 173 -16.26 5.74 -16.54
CA LEU A 173 -17.27 5.00 -15.77
C LEU A 173 -18.52 4.74 -16.64
N PRO A 174 -19.25 3.64 -16.42
CA PRO A 174 -19.20 2.75 -15.24
C PRO A 174 -18.16 1.63 -15.33
N ASP A 175 -17.46 1.46 -16.45
CA ASP A 175 -16.50 0.38 -16.62
C ASP A 175 -15.28 0.60 -15.70
N SER A 176 -15.09 -0.26 -14.70
CA SER A 176 -13.99 -0.16 -13.74
C SER A 176 -13.53 -1.55 -13.28
N MET A 177 -12.23 -1.81 -13.41
CA MET A 177 -11.63 -3.04 -12.88
C MET A 177 -11.50 -3.02 -11.36
N GLY A 178 -11.37 -1.84 -10.75
CA GLY A 178 -11.47 -1.67 -9.30
C GLY A 178 -12.85 -2.08 -8.80
N LEU A 179 -13.92 -1.48 -9.35
CA LEU A 179 -15.30 -1.80 -8.95
C LEU A 179 -15.68 -3.26 -9.24
N PHE A 180 -15.22 -3.83 -10.35
CA PHE A 180 -15.39 -5.27 -10.64
C PHE A 180 -14.86 -6.16 -9.51
N TYR A 181 -13.69 -5.82 -8.97
CA TYR A 181 -13.04 -6.58 -7.91
C TYR A 181 -13.66 -6.30 -6.53
N GLU A 182 -14.04 -5.05 -6.26
CA GLU A 182 -14.78 -4.65 -5.04
C GLU A 182 -16.15 -5.33 -4.95
N ASP A 183 -16.87 -5.44 -6.05
CA ASP A 183 -18.19 -6.05 -6.10
C ASP A 183 -18.11 -7.56 -5.76
N LEU A 184 -17.09 -8.25 -6.27
CA LEU A 184 -16.81 -9.63 -5.85
C LEU A 184 -16.42 -9.70 -4.37
N THR A 185 -15.59 -8.76 -3.91
CA THR A 185 -15.17 -8.67 -2.49
C THR A 185 -16.39 -8.61 -1.57
N GLN A 186 -17.36 -7.75 -1.90
CA GLN A 186 -18.61 -7.65 -1.16
C GLN A 186 -19.48 -8.91 -1.29
N HIS A 187 -19.61 -9.49 -2.50
CA HIS A 187 -20.38 -10.73 -2.72
C HIS A 187 -19.82 -11.90 -1.91
N LEU A 188 -18.51 -11.93 -1.74
CA LEU A 188 -17.80 -12.88 -0.89
C LEU A 188 -17.81 -12.46 0.58
N GLY A 189 -18.68 -11.56 1.03
CA GLY A 189 -18.85 -11.23 2.46
C GLY A 189 -17.66 -10.53 3.11
N PHE A 190 -16.76 -9.96 2.31
CA PHE A 190 -15.65 -9.13 2.77
C PHE A 190 -16.01 -7.64 2.68
N LEU A 191 -15.21 -6.79 3.33
CA LEU A 191 -15.44 -5.35 3.31
C LEU A 191 -14.92 -4.72 2.01
N ARG A 192 -15.81 -4.18 1.18
CA ARG A 192 -15.46 -3.46 -0.06
C ARG A 192 -14.57 -2.24 0.25
N SER A 193 -13.67 -1.90 -0.67
CA SER A 193 -12.67 -0.84 -0.57
C SER A 193 -11.78 -0.97 0.69
N SER A 194 -11.46 -2.22 1.08
CA SER A 194 -10.60 -2.54 2.23
C SER A 194 -10.01 -3.94 2.13
N ASP A 195 -10.83 -4.95 1.82
CA ASP A 195 -10.48 -6.36 1.96
C ASP A 195 -10.23 -7.08 0.61
N GLU A 196 -10.02 -6.35 -0.49
CA GLU A 196 -9.75 -6.90 -1.83
C GLU A 196 -8.55 -7.85 -1.81
N PHE A 197 -7.53 -7.58 -0.98
CA PHE A 197 -6.39 -8.48 -0.80
C PHE A 197 -6.79 -9.88 -0.30
N LYS A 198 -7.95 -10.05 0.34
CA LYS A 198 -8.48 -11.36 0.77
C LYS A 198 -8.99 -12.15 -0.42
N VAL A 199 -9.62 -11.49 -1.40
CA VAL A 199 -10.01 -12.14 -2.66
C VAL A 199 -8.77 -12.56 -3.43
N MET A 200 -7.74 -11.72 -3.47
CA MET A 200 -6.45 -12.06 -4.08
C MET A 200 -5.80 -13.28 -3.41
N ALA A 201 -5.81 -13.36 -2.07
CA ALA A 201 -5.29 -14.53 -1.36
C ALA A 201 -6.19 -15.77 -1.55
N LEU A 202 -7.51 -15.62 -1.54
CA LEU A 202 -8.44 -16.72 -1.73
C LEU A 202 -8.33 -17.32 -3.15
N ALA A 203 -7.97 -16.51 -4.14
CA ALA A 203 -7.76 -16.96 -5.52
C ALA A 203 -6.70 -18.07 -5.65
N SER A 204 -5.67 -18.11 -4.78
CA SER A 204 -4.63 -19.16 -4.83
C SER A 204 -5.14 -20.55 -4.41
N TYR A 205 -6.33 -20.63 -3.81
CA TYR A 205 -6.99 -21.89 -3.44
C TYR A 205 -7.97 -22.39 -4.51
N GLY A 206 -8.22 -21.59 -5.55
CA GLY A 206 -9.24 -21.84 -6.56
C GLY A 206 -8.69 -22.37 -7.89
N ARG A 207 -9.62 -22.79 -8.75
CA ARG A 207 -9.39 -22.97 -10.19
C ARG A 207 -10.29 -22.00 -10.96
N PRO A 208 -9.83 -21.40 -12.07
CA PRO A 208 -10.59 -20.35 -12.79
C PRO A 208 -11.75 -20.92 -13.63
N ARG A 209 -12.70 -21.62 -13.01
CA ARG A 209 -13.80 -22.34 -13.67
C ARG A 209 -14.85 -21.43 -14.29
N HIS A 210 -14.94 -20.19 -13.85
CA HIS A 210 -15.93 -19.20 -14.32
C HIS A 210 -15.34 -18.19 -15.31
N LEU A 211 -14.06 -18.33 -15.68
CA LEU A 211 -13.36 -17.34 -16.51
C LEU A 211 -14.07 -17.04 -17.83
N ASP A 212 -14.50 -18.07 -18.57
CA ASP A 212 -15.20 -17.88 -19.85
C ASP A 212 -16.50 -17.09 -19.69
N ARG A 213 -17.21 -17.33 -18.59
CA ARG A 213 -18.43 -16.59 -18.27
C ARG A 213 -18.13 -15.13 -17.90
N LEU A 214 -17.02 -14.87 -17.19
CA LEU A 214 -16.61 -13.51 -16.85
C LEU A 214 -16.17 -12.70 -18.08
N ARG A 215 -15.57 -13.34 -19.08
CA ARG A 215 -15.20 -12.70 -20.37
C ARG A 215 -16.39 -12.14 -21.16
N GLU A 216 -17.61 -12.62 -20.86
CA GLU A 216 -18.82 -12.02 -21.43
C GLU A 216 -19.10 -10.62 -20.86
N TYR A 217 -18.71 -10.37 -19.61
CA TYR A 217 -18.96 -9.11 -18.89
C TYR A 217 -17.77 -8.16 -18.94
N VAL A 218 -16.56 -8.73 -18.90
CA VAL A 218 -15.29 -8.01 -18.86
C VAL A 218 -14.47 -8.34 -20.10
N ARG A 219 -14.14 -7.33 -20.91
CA ARG A 219 -13.33 -7.51 -22.13
C ARG A 219 -12.63 -6.22 -22.53
N LEU A 220 -11.44 -6.36 -23.11
CA LEU A 220 -10.74 -5.25 -23.75
C LEU A 220 -11.55 -4.71 -24.93
N ASP A 221 -11.43 -3.42 -25.21
CA ASP A 221 -12.00 -2.81 -26.42
C ASP A 221 -11.01 -2.80 -27.60
N GLY A 222 -9.72 -3.02 -27.34
CA GLY A 222 -8.65 -3.00 -28.34
C GLY A 222 -8.05 -1.61 -28.61
N GLU A 223 -8.58 -0.57 -27.98
CA GLU A 223 -8.18 0.83 -28.17
C GLU A 223 -7.59 1.46 -26.90
N GLY A 224 -7.11 0.61 -25.97
CA GLY A 224 -6.50 1.06 -24.71
C GLY A 224 -7.51 1.21 -23.57
N GLY A 225 -8.71 0.65 -23.74
CA GLY A 225 -9.73 0.58 -22.70
C GLY A 225 -10.33 -0.82 -22.56
N PHE A 226 -11.44 -0.88 -21.83
CA PHE A 226 -12.16 -2.12 -21.54
C PHE A 226 -13.63 -1.83 -21.25
N ARG A 227 -14.44 -2.87 -21.40
CA ARG A 227 -15.80 -2.95 -20.87
C ARG A 227 -15.76 -3.85 -19.64
N ALA A 228 -16.37 -3.42 -18.55
CA ALA A 228 -16.53 -4.17 -17.30
C ALA A 228 -17.96 -3.98 -16.79
N ARG A 229 -18.90 -4.74 -17.37
CA ARG A 229 -20.32 -4.70 -16.98
C ARG A 229 -20.51 -5.35 -15.60
N PRO A 230 -21.53 -4.93 -14.83
CA PRO A 230 -21.89 -5.59 -13.58
C PRO A 230 -22.09 -7.09 -13.78
N VAL A 231 -21.38 -7.88 -12.99
CA VAL A 231 -21.44 -9.35 -13.04
C VAL A 231 -22.54 -9.83 -12.11
N PRO A 232 -23.46 -10.70 -12.57
CA PRO A 232 -24.46 -11.31 -11.71
C PRO A 232 -23.83 -12.42 -10.86
N TRP A 233 -23.02 -12.05 -9.86
CA TRP A 233 -22.24 -12.97 -9.04
C TRP A 233 -23.08 -14.10 -8.43
N ALA A 234 -24.31 -13.80 -8.00
CA ALA A 234 -25.24 -14.79 -7.46
C ALA A 234 -25.65 -15.91 -8.43
N SER A 235 -25.49 -15.70 -9.75
CA SER A 235 -25.69 -16.75 -10.76
C SER A 235 -24.47 -17.68 -10.93
N LEU A 236 -23.30 -17.27 -10.43
CA LEU A 236 -22.06 -18.04 -10.49
C LEU A 236 -21.84 -18.82 -9.20
N VAL A 237 -21.99 -18.15 -8.06
CA VAL A 237 -21.86 -18.73 -6.72
C VAL A 237 -22.81 -18.01 -5.77
N PRO A 238 -23.47 -18.69 -4.82
CA PRO A 238 -24.26 -18.03 -3.78
C PRO A 238 -23.43 -16.98 -3.02
N PRO A 239 -24.05 -15.87 -2.55
CA PRO A 239 -23.32 -14.89 -1.75
C PRO A 239 -22.87 -15.50 -0.43
N ARG A 240 -21.64 -15.16 0.01
CA ARG A 240 -21.11 -15.60 1.30
C ARG A 240 -21.50 -14.60 2.39
N PRO A 241 -22.20 -14.99 3.46
CA PRO A 241 -22.42 -14.11 4.59
C PRO A 241 -21.09 -13.71 5.25
N ALA A 242 -21.00 -12.48 5.77
CA ALA A 242 -19.84 -12.01 6.49
C ALA A 242 -19.52 -12.95 7.68
N GLY A 243 -18.25 -13.35 7.81
CA GLY A 243 -17.79 -14.28 8.85
C GLY A 243 -18.11 -15.77 8.61
N ALA A 244 -18.92 -16.14 7.62
CA ALA A 244 -19.17 -17.55 7.31
C ALA A 244 -17.93 -18.22 6.67
N PRO A 245 -17.71 -19.54 6.84
CA PRO A 245 -16.66 -20.24 6.12
C PRO A 245 -16.81 -20.07 4.59
N TRP A 246 -15.68 -19.96 3.89
CA TRP A 246 -15.66 -20.00 2.43
C TRP A 246 -15.73 -21.45 1.93
N THR A 247 -15.98 -21.64 0.64
CA THR A 247 -16.10 -22.95 -0.02
C THR A 247 -15.24 -22.98 -1.27
N GLN A 248 -14.98 -24.16 -1.84
CA GLN A 248 -14.19 -24.26 -3.07
C GLN A 248 -14.78 -23.43 -4.22
N GLU A 249 -16.11 -23.31 -4.32
CA GLU A 249 -16.76 -22.46 -5.34
C GLU A 249 -16.44 -20.97 -5.15
N HIS A 250 -16.36 -20.50 -3.90
CA HIS A 250 -15.91 -19.14 -3.59
C HIS A 250 -14.45 -18.91 -4.03
N ALA A 251 -13.58 -19.90 -3.81
CA ALA A 251 -12.20 -19.83 -4.28
C ALA A 251 -12.10 -19.88 -5.80
N ASP A 252 -12.91 -20.71 -6.47
CA ASP A 252 -12.93 -20.85 -7.92
C ASP A 252 -13.41 -19.55 -8.61
N VAL A 253 -14.41 -18.86 -8.05
CA VAL A 253 -14.84 -17.55 -8.58
C VAL A 253 -13.78 -16.46 -8.34
N ALA A 254 -13.10 -16.47 -7.18
CA ALA A 254 -12.00 -15.55 -6.89
C ALA A 254 -10.83 -15.77 -7.87
N ALA A 255 -10.44 -17.02 -8.11
CA ALA A 255 -9.43 -17.38 -9.12
C ALA A 255 -9.84 -16.94 -10.53
N SER A 256 -11.11 -17.12 -10.89
CA SER A 256 -11.63 -16.70 -12.19
C SER A 256 -11.56 -15.18 -12.37
N ALA A 257 -11.94 -14.41 -11.34
CA ALA A 257 -11.89 -12.95 -11.36
C ALA A 257 -10.46 -12.41 -11.36
N GLN A 258 -9.55 -13.05 -10.61
CA GLN A 258 -8.12 -12.72 -10.60
C GLN A 258 -7.51 -12.92 -11.99
N VAL A 259 -7.75 -14.05 -12.65
CA VAL A 259 -7.25 -14.30 -14.01
C VAL A 259 -7.87 -13.34 -15.02
N CYS A 260 -9.16 -13.03 -14.89
CA CYS A 260 -9.85 -12.05 -15.74
C CYS A 260 -9.23 -10.64 -15.62
N LEU A 261 -8.98 -10.19 -14.38
CA LEU A 261 -8.30 -8.93 -14.10
C LEU A 261 -6.94 -8.87 -14.80
N GLU A 262 -6.14 -9.90 -14.59
CA GLU A 262 -4.81 -10.01 -15.17
C GLU A 262 -4.80 -10.01 -16.71
N GLU A 263 -5.79 -10.65 -17.35
CA GLU A 263 -5.92 -10.65 -18.81
C GLU A 263 -6.20 -9.24 -19.36
N VAL A 264 -7.06 -8.47 -18.70
CA VAL A 264 -7.32 -7.08 -19.05
C VAL A 264 -6.06 -6.24 -18.85
N LEU A 265 -5.42 -6.33 -17.69
CA LEU A 265 -4.21 -5.59 -17.39
C LEU A 265 -3.10 -5.87 -18.42
N LEU A 266 -2.89 -7.14 -18.77
CA LEU A 266 -1.89 -7.53 -19.77
C LEU A 266 -2.19 -6.97 -21.16
N GLY A 267 -3.46 -6.91 -21.56
CA GLY A 267 -3.87 -6.28 -22.80
C GLY A 267 -3.64 -4.77 -22.83
N LEU A 268 -3.99 -4.07 -21.74
CA LEU A 268 -3.75 -2.62 -21.60
C LEU A 268 -2.26 -2.30 -21.65
N VAL A 269 -1.44 -3.09 -20.96
CA VAL A 269 0.02 -2.93 -20.93
C VAL A 269 0.62 -3.15 -22.32
N ARG A 270 0.16 -4.16 -23.08
CA ARG A 270 0.61 -4.38 -24.48
C ARG A 270 0.24 -3.20 -25.38
N TRP A 271 -1.01 -2.75 -25.30
CA TRP A 271 -1.47 -1.59 -26.07
C TRP A 271 -0.65 -0.34 -25.71
N LEU A 272 -0.37 -0.11 -24.42
CA LEU A 272 0.39 1.05 -23.97
C LEU A 272 1.84 1.00 -24.46
N HIS A 273 2.47 -0.17 -24.41
CA HIS A 273 3.81 -0.36 -24.97
C HIS A 273 3.84 -0.09 -26.48
N ASP A 274 2.88 -0.62 -27.25
CA ASP A 274 2.78 -0.38 -28.69
C ASP A 274 2.63 1.11 -29.05
N ARG A 275 2.04 1.91 -28.16
CA ARG A 275 1.86 3.36 -28.33
C ARG A 275 3.06 4.19 -27.89
N THR A 276 3.82 3.71 -26.92
CA THR A 276 4.86 4.51 -26.25
C THR A 276 6.27 4.11 -26.67
N GLY A 277 6.51 2.81 -26.92
CA GLY A 277 7.84 2.25 -27.15
C GLY A 277 8.77 2.36 -25.93
N GLU A 278 8.21 2.54 -24.72
CA GLU A 278 8.99 2.68 -23.49
C GLU A 278 9.38 1.33 -22.89
N ASP A 279 10.58 1.24 -22.33
CA ASP A 279 11.07 0.01 -21.68
C ASP A 279 10.58 -0.13 -20.22
N VAL A 280 10.11 0.98 -19.63
CA VAL A 280 9.70 1.06 -18.23
C VAL A 280 8.20 1.31 -18.13
N LEU A 281 7.52 0.46 -17.35
CA LEU A 281 6.14 0.65 -16.91
C LEU A 281 6.09 1.10 -15.46
N THR A 282 5.37 2.17 -15.18
CA THR A 282 5.05 2.62 -13.82
C THR A 282 3.57 2.43 -13.53
N LEU A 283 3.24 1.96 -12.32
CA LEU A 283 1.87 1.57 -11.92
C LEU A 283 1.42 2.29 -10.64
N ALA A 284 0.18 2.79 -10.68
CA ALA A 284 -0.57 3.36 -9.54
C ALA A 284 -2.08 3.07 -9.66
N GLY A 285 -2.87 3.57 -8.70
CA GLY A 285 -4.28 3.22 -8.51
C GLY A 285 -4.44 1.97 -7.65
N GLY A 286 -5.59 1.84 -6.96
CA GLY A 286 -5.80 0.76 -5.97
C GLY A 286 -5.57 -0.65 -6.52
N VAL A 287 -5.81 -0.88 -7.81
CA VAL A 287 -5.59 -2.17 -8.48
C VAL A 287 -4.10 -2.53 -8.54
N ALA A 288 -3.20 -1.56 -8.59
CA ALA A 288 -1.75 -1.79 -8.64
C ALA A 288 -1.18 -2.35 -7.32
N LEU A 289 -1.97 -2.41 -6.23
CA LEU A 289 -1.61 -3.17 -5.02
C LEU A 289 -1.73 -4.70 -5.20
N ASN A 290 -2.28 -5.17 -6.33
CA ASN A 290 -2.40 -6.58 -6.68
C ASN A 290 -1.03 -7.14 -7.15
N CYS A 291 -0.25 -7.64 -6.20
CA CYS A 291 1.10 -8.15 -6.45
C CYS A 291 1.15 -9.38 -7.37
N VAL A 292 0.06 -10.15 -7.45
CA VAL A 292 -0.05 -11.30 -8.36
C VAL A 292 -0.13 -10.81 -9.80
N ALA A 293 -1.00 -9.82 -10.06
CA ALA A 293 -1.11 -9.20 -11.37
C ALA A 293 0.19 -8.49 -11.78
N ASN A 294 0.84 -7.77 -10.87
CA ASN A 294 2.11 -7.10 -11.14
C ASN A 294 3.21 -8.08 -11.58
N THR A 295 3.33 -9.24 -10.93
CA THR A 295 4.30 -10.27 -11.35
C THR A 295 3.96 -10.82 -12.73
N ARG A 296 2.68 -11.03 -13.04
CA ARG A 296 2.28 -11.48 -14.37
C ARG A 296 2.60 -10.43 -15.44
N LEU A 297 2.38 -9.15 -15.15
CA LEU A 297 2.77 -8.05 -16.05
C LEU A 297 4.27 -8.01 -16.30
N TYR A 298 5.09 -8.18 -15.25
CA TYR A 298 6.55 -8.26 -15.41
C TYR A 298 6.97 -9.47 -16.27
N ARG A 299 6.38 -10.65 -16.05
CA ARG A 299 6.80 -11.89 -16.75
C ARG A 299 6.30 -11.99 -18.19
N GLN A 300 5.11 -11.45 -18.48
CA GLN A 300 4.41 -11.68 -19.75
C GLN A 300 4.15 -10.40 -20.55
N GLY A 301 4.38 -9.24 -19.93
CA GLY A 301 4.31 -7.94 -20.58
C GLY A 301 5.56 -7.65 -21.41
N PRO A 302 5.49 -6.65 -22.30
CA PRO A 302 6.59 -6.28 -23.18
C PRO A 302 7.63 -5.35 -22.53
N PHE A 303 7.39 -4.85 -21.32
CA PHE A 303 8.29 -3.92 -20.63
C PHE A 303 9.46 -4.66 -19.98
N GLU A 304 10.67 -4.08 -20.08
CA GLU A 304 11.87 -4.61 -19.41
C GLU A 304 11.81 -4.41 -17.89
N ARG A 305 11.17 -3.33 -17.45
CA ARG A 305 11.08 -2.94 -16.04
C ARG A 305 9.66 -2.54 -15.68
N VAL A 306 9.24 -2.99 -14.49
CA VAL A 306 7.96 -2.60 -13.89
C VAL A 306 8.24 -2.01 -12.52
N TRP A 307 7.81 -0.78 -12.29
CA TRP A 307 7.89 -0.10 -11.02
C TRP A 307 6.48 0.21 -10.52
N VAL A 308 6.20 -0.10 -9.26
CA VAL A 308 4.87 0.08 -8.66
C VAL A 308 5.02 0.99 -7.45
N GLN A 309 4.15 2.00 -7.33
CA GLN A 309 4.15 2.92 -6.18
C GLN A 309 3.79 2.14 -4.88
N PRO A 310 4.63 2.13 -3.83
CA PRO A 310 4.29 1.49 -2.54
C PRO A 310 2.98 1.98 -1.92
N ALA A 311 2.64 3.25 -2.09
CA ALA A 311 1.35 3.81 -1.70
C ALA A 311 0.40 3.94 -2.91
N ALA A 312 0.28 2.91 -3.77
CA ALA A 312 -0.43 3.00 -5.05
C ALA A 312 -1.93 3.34 -4.95
N GLY A 313 -2.59 3.07 -3.82
CA GLY A 313 -3.98 3.49 -3.59
C GLY A 313 -4.10 5.01 -3.38
N ASP A 314 -5.30 5.46 -2.99
CA ASP A 314 -5.64 6.89 -2.91
C ASP A 314 -4.71 7.71 -2.03
N ALA A 315 -4.14 7.11 -0.98
CA ALA A 315 -3.13 7.74 -0.16
C ALA A 315 -2.03 8.39 -1.02
N GLY A 316 -1.50 7.66 -1.99
CA GLY A 316 -0.41 8.09 -2.89
C GLY A 316 -0.75 9.31 -3.75
N THR A 317 -2.04 9.62 -3.95
CA THR A 317 -2.44 10.79 -4.73
C THR A 317 -2.08 12.10 -4.04
N ALA A 318 -1.94 12.11 -2.70
CA ALA A 318 -1.41 13.28 -1.99
C ALA A 318 0.01 13.60 -2.48
N LEU A 319 0.90 12.60 -2.50
CA LEU A 319 2.26 12.75 -3.02
C LEU A 319 2.27 13.16 -4.50
N GLY A 320 1.45 12.48 -5.31
CA GLY A 320 1.37 12.76 -6.74
C GLY A 320 0.86 14.16 -7.08
N ALA A 321 -0.14 14.67 -6.34
CA ALA A 321 -0.65 16.03 -6.52
C ALA A 321 0.43 17.07 -6.16
N ALA A 322 1.18 16.86 -5.07
CA ALA A 322 2.29 17.74 -4.71
C ALA A 322 3.39 17.77 -5.77
N LEU A 323 3.80 16.59 -6.25
CA LEU A 323 4.80 16.45 -7.32
C LEU A 323 4.33 17.12 -8.61
N HIS A 324 3.07 16.91 -9.00
CA HIS A 324 2.50 17.50 -10.20
C HIS A 324 2.53 19.04 -10.16
N VAL A 325 2.13 19.65 -9.05
CA VAL A 325 2.14 21.11 -8.89
C VAL A 325 3.57 21.66 -8.79
N ALA A 326 4.46 21.01 -8.04
CA ALA A 326 5.86 21.42 -7.94
C ALA A 326 6.55 21.37 -9.31
N HIS A 327 6.29 20.33 -10.10
CA HIS A 327 6.92 20.14 -11.41
C HIS A 327 6.64 21.28 -12.41
N GLN A 328 5.54 22.02 -12.24
CA GLN A 328 5.20 23.17 -13.10
C GLN A 328 6.20 24.33 -13.00
N LYS A 329 7.04 24.36 -11.95
CA LYS A 329 8.00 25.45 -11.69
C LYS A 329 9.42 24.98 -11.44
N GLU A 330 9.62 23.72 -11.04
CA GLU A 330 10.95 23.18 -10.70
C GLU A 330 11.09 21.71 -11.07
N THR A 331 12.33 21.22 -11.11
CA THR A 331 12.60 19.80 -11.32
C THR A 331 12.32 19.03 -10.02
N VAL A 332 11.43 18.05 -10.08
CA VAL A 332 11.14 17.15 -8.95
C VAL A 332 12.07 15.94 -8.96
N GLN A 333 12.38 15.42 -7.78
CA GLN A 333 13.21 14.23 -7.57
C GLN A 333 12.34 12.98 -7.40
N ALA A 334 12.93 11.82 -7.73
CA ALA A 334 12.31 10.54 -7.45
C ALA A 334 12.14 10.31 -5.94
N MET A 335 11.19 9.46 -5.57
CA MET A 335 10.98 9.02 -4.20
C MET A 335 12.19 8.21 -3.73
N PRO A 336 12.91 8.65 -2.69
CA PRO A 336 14.13 8.01 -2.25
C PRO A 336 13.87 6.72 -1.47
N THR A 337 12.76 6.66 -0.74
CA THR A 337 12.37 5.53 0.12
C THR A 337 10.87 5.61 0.40
N ALA A 338 10.28 4.51 0.86
CA ALA A 338 8.94 4.52 1.44
C ALA A 338 8.94 5.02 2.90
N ALA A 339 10.08 5.13 3.58
CA ALA A 339 10.21 5.62 4.96
C ALA A 339 10.04 7.15 5.06
N LEU A 340 8.84 7.64 4.71
CA LEU A 340 8.48 9.06 4.61
C LEU A 340 7.58 9.54 5.76
N GLY A 341 7.17 8.64 6.65
CA GLY A 341 6.34 8.95 7.81
C GLY A 341 7.12 9.40 9.04
N ARG A 342 6.52 9.22 10.21
CA ARG A 342 7.00 9.73 11.51
C ARG A 342 8.21 8.96 12.01
N GLY A 343 9.28 9.68 12.33
CA GLY A 343 10.45 9.19 13.06
C GLY A 343 10.45 9.67 14.51
N TRP A 344 11.22 8.99 15.36
CA TRP A 344 11.36 9.29 16.78
C TRP A 344 12.83 9.20 17.16
N SER A 345 13.31 10.15 17.95
CA SER A 345 14.66 10.11 18.52
C SER A 345 14.74 9.17 19.72
N ASP A 346 15.93 8.65 19.99
CA ASP A 346 16.17 7.78 21.16
C ASP A 346 15.78 8.46 22.48
N ALA A 347 15.95 9.79 22.58
CA ALA A 347 15.53 10.57 23.74
C ALA A 347 14.01 10.58 23.91
N GLU A 348 13.24 10.76 22.82
CA GLU A 348 11.78 10.71 22.86
C GLU A 348 11.27 9.30 23.19
N LEU A 349 11.88 8.27 22.61
CA LEU A 349 11.54 6.87 22.89
C LEU A 349 11.80 6.52 24.36
N ARG A 350 12.96 6.92 24.90
CA ARG A 350 13.29 6.74 26.33
C ARG A 350 12.28 7.46 27.22
N ALA A 351 11.95 8.72 26.91
CA ALA A 351 10.98 9.49 27.68
C ALA A 351 9.60 8.83 27.72
N TRP A 352 9.17 8.20 26.61
CA TRP A 352 7.94 7.41 26.58
C TRP A 352 8.01 6.18 27.49
N LEU A 353 9.11 5.42 27.46
CA LEU A 353 9.30 4.25 28.32
C LEU A 353 9.32 4.61 29.81
N GLU A 354 10.03 5.68 30.17
CA GLU A 354 10.10 6.21 31.53
C GLU A 354 8.73 6.71 32.00
N ARG A 355 8.03 7.47 31.17
CA ARG A 355 6.66 7.95 31.45
C ARG A 355 5.69 6.80 31.66
N ALA A 356 5.79 5.75 30.87
CA ALA A 356 4.94 4.57 30.97
C ALA A 356 5.37 3.60 32.09
N ALA A 357 6.49 3.87 32.77
CA ALA A 357 7.11 3.00 33.76
C ALA A 357 7.33 1.57 33.26
N VAL A 358 7.71 1.43 31.98
CA VAL A 358 7.98 0.13 31.35
C VAL A 358 9.46 -0.22 31.53
N PRO A 359 9.81 -1.35 32.17
CA PRO A 359 11.19 -1.81 32.26
C PRO A 359 11.78 -2.07 30.87
N TYR A 360 12.97 -1.56 30.62
CA TYR A 360 13.67 -1.71 29.33
C TYR A 360 15.15 -2.02 29.52
N GLU A 361 15.75 -2.60 28.48
CA GLU A 361 17.18 -2.82 28.30
C GLU A 361 17.69 -1.91 27.18
N GLU A 362 18.97 -1.55 27.23
CA GLU A 362 19.66 -0.83 26.17
C GLU A 362 20.88 -1.67 25.74
N PRO A 363 20.66 -2.72 24.92
CA PRO A 363 21.73 -3.61 24.47
C PRO A 363 22.75 -2.87 23.60
N GLU A 364 23.97 -3.39 23.54
CA GLU A 364 25.02 -2.84 22.66
C GLU A 364 24.62 -2.92 21.17
N ASP A 365 23.90 -3.98 20.77
CA ASP A 365 23.33 -4.11 19.43
C ASP A 365 21.91 -4.69 19.49
N ILE A 366 20.93 -3.84 19.17
CA ILE A 366 19.52 -4.23 19.09
C ILE A 366 19.26 -5.25 17.97
N ALA A 367 20.03 -5.21 16.87
CA ALA A 367 19.88 -6.16 15.77
C ALA A 367 20.28 -7.57 16.20
N GLU A 368 21.38 -7.72 16.93
CA GLU A 368 21.79 -9.02 17.47
C GLU A 368 20.83 -9.54 18.54
N THR A 369 20.31 -8.64 19.38
CA THR A 369 19.31 -8.98 20.40
C THR A 369 18.02 -9.51 19.76
N VAL A 370 17.55 -8.86 18.70
CA VAL A 370 16.36 -9.29 17.95
C VAL A 370 16.64 -10.58 17.18
N ALA A 371 17.80 -10.71 16.55
CA ALA A 371 18.20 -11.93 15.87
C ALA A 371 18.23 -13.15 16.80
N GLU A 372 18.70 -12.98 18.04
CA GLU A 372 18.67 -14.01 19.07
C GLU A 372 17.23 -14.39 19.46
N GLU A 373 16.37 -13.41 19.70
CA GLU A 373 14.96 -13.67 20.05
C GLU A 373 14.22 -14.42 18.94
N LEU A 374 14.43 -14.00 17.68
CA LEU A 374 13.86 -14.67 16.51
C LEU A 374 14.40 -16.09 16.36
N ALA A 375 15.70 -16.32 16.57
CA ALA A 375 16.30 -17.66 16.55
C ALA A 375 15.72 -18.57 17.66
N GLY A 376 15.34 -17.98 18.79
CA GLY A 376 14.60 -18.62 19.88
C GLY A 376 13.10 -18.81 19.64
N ASP A 377 12.61 -18.52 18.42
CA ASP A 377 11.21 -18.59 18.00
C ASP A 377 10.26 -17.60 18.72
N GLY A 378 10.83 -16.49 19.22
CA GLY A 378 10.06 -15.36 19.74
C GLY A 378 9.44 -14.52 18.61
N VAL A 379 8.26 -13.95 18.88
CA VAL A 379 7.64 -12.91 18.02
C VAL A 379 8.16 -11.55 18.47
N VAL A 380 8.69 -10.78 17.53
CA VAL A 380 9.29 -9.46 17.82
C VAL A 380 8.46 -8.35 17.19
N ALA A 381 8.05 -7.36 17.99
CA ALA A 381 7.60 -6.07 17.48
C ALA A 381 8.82 -5.18 17.21
N TRP A 382 8.98 -4.77 15.97
CA TRP A 382 10.09 -3.99 15.47
C TRP A 382 9.61 -2.58 15.11
N PHE A 383 10.04 -1.59 15.90
CA PHE A 383 9.71 -0.19 15.73
C PHE A 383 11.02 0.61 15.59
N GLN A 384 11.37 0.95 14.35
CA GLN A 384 12.64 1.61 14.01
C GLN A 384 12.43 2.76 13.04
N GLY A 385 13.25 3.80 13.13
CA GLY A 385 13.30 4.87 12.13
C GLY A 385 11.95 5.53 11.80
N ARG A 386 11.87 6.07 10.58
CA ARG A 386 10.64 6.67 10.04
C ARG A 386 9.67 5.58 9.59
N SER A 387 8.38 5.75 9.86
CA SER A 387 7.37 4.82 9.37
C SER A 387 7.23 4.83 7.84
N GLU A 388 6.77 3.70 7.31
CA GLU A 388 6.52 3.50 5.89
C GLU A 388 5.25 4.20 5.43
N TYR A 389 5.29 4.78 4.23
CA TYR A 389 4.14 5.31 3.50
C TYR A 389 3.53 4.24 2.61
N GLY A 390 2.24 3.97 2.81
CA GLY A 390 1.50 2.90 2.14
C GLY A 390 1.14 1.74 3.08
N PRO A 391 0.45 0.71 2.56
CA PRO A 391 -0.21 -0.30 3.37
C PRO A 391 0.69 -1.45 3.84
N ARG A 392 1.99 -1.44 3.48
CA ARG A 392 2.92 -2.54 3.78
C ARG A 392 3.93 -2.08 4.82
N ALA A 393 4.16 -2.92 5.84
CA ALA A 393 5.33 -2.78 6.68
C ALA A 393 6.54 -3.31 5.93
N LEU A 394 7.58 -2.49 5.87
CA LEU A 394 8.81 -2.71 5.12
C LEU A 394 10.02 -2.64 6.04
N GLY A 395 9.90 -3.12 7.28
CA GLY A 395 11.01 -3.20 8.22
C GLY A 395 11.18 -1.98 9.12
N HIS A 396 10.16 -1.11 9.24
CA HIS A 396 10.16 0.01 10.20
C HIS A 396 9.06 -0.13 11.25
N ARG A 397 7.88 -0.64 10.86
CA ARG A 397 6.75 -0.95 11.77
C ARG A 397 6.28 -2.39 11.56
N SER A 398 7.11 -3.34 11.96
CA SER A 398 6.96 -4.76 11.61
C SER A 398 6.73 -5.66 12.83
N LEU A 399 5.94 -6.72 12.64
CA LEU A 399 6.00 -7.94 13.45
C LEU A 399 6.87 -8.96 12.72
N LEU A 400 7.88 -9.44 13.43
CA LEU A 400 8.89 -10.37 12.93
C LEU A 400 8.75 -11.72 13.62
N ALA A 401 9.03 -12.79 12.87
CA ALA A 401 9.02 -14.16 13.40
C ALA A 401 9.99 -15.07 12.63
N HIS A 402 10.25 -16.25 13.17
CA HIS A 402 11.09 -17.27 12.55
C HIS A 402 10.37 -17.91 11.34
N PRO A 403 10.96 -17.93 10.12
CA PRO A 403 10.29 -18.46 8.93
C PRO A 403 10.25 -19.99 8.87
N GLY A 404 11.19 -20.65 9.56
CA GLY A 404 11.31 -22.11 9.62
C GLY A 404 10.26 -22.86 10.46
N ARG A 405 9.28 -22.16 11.04
CA ARG A 405 8.20 -22.75 11.87
C ARG A 405 6.86 -22.45 11.21
N ALA A 406 6.16 -23.46 10.72
CA ALA A 406 4.90 -23.27 10.01
C ALA A 406 3.84 -22.61 10.91
N GLU A 407 3.88 -22.90 12.20
CA GLU A 407 3.01 -22.38 13.25
C GLU A 407 3.11 -20.85 13.41
N ASN A 408 4.20 -20.23 12.94
CA ASN A 408 4.34 -18.78 12.99
C ASN A 408 3.38 -18.04 12.06
N LEU A 409 2.90 -18.67 10.98
CA LEU A 409 1.82 -18.12 10.18
C LEU A 409 0.55 -17.95 11.03
N GLU A 410 0.17 -19.01 11.74
CA GLU A 410 -1.00 -19.03 12.62
C GLU A 410 -0.84 -18.08 13.81
N ARG A 411 0.32 -18.08 14.49
CA ARG A 411 0.63 -17.15 15.60
C ARG A 411 0.45 -15.69 15.17
N LEU A 412 1.01 -15.30 14.01
CA LEU A 412 0.89 -13.93 13.50
C LEU A 412 -0.53 -13.60 13.03
N ASN A 413 -1.27 -14.56 12.47
CA ASN A 413 -2.67 -14.37 12.11
C ASN A 413 -3.58 -14.21 13.35
N ALA A 414 -3.30 -14.94 14.43
CA ALA A 414 -4.01 -14.84 15.70
C ALA A 414 -3.80 -13.47 16.37
N VAL A 415 -2.57 -12.94 16.38
CA VAL A 415 -2.27 -11.56 16.86
C VAL A 415 -3.15 -10.52 16.14
N LYS A 416 -3.47 -10.78 14.88
CA LYS A 416 -4.23 -9.86 14.02
C LYS A 416 -5.72 -10.17 13.95
N GLY A 417 -6.22 -11.18 14.66
CA GLY A 417 -7.63 -11.60 14.66
C GLY A 417 -8.19 -11.76 13.23
N ARG A 418 -7.40 -12.31 12.31
CA ARG A 418 -7.71 -12.39 10.86
C ARG A 418 -7.78 -13.84 10.39
N GLU A 419 -8.34 -14.05 9.21
CA GLU A 419 -8.52 -15.37 8.59
C GLU A 419 -7.18 -16.12 8.42
N GLU A 420 -7.21 -17.45 8.62
CA GLU A 420 -6.00 -18.30 8.66
C GLU A 420 -5.22 -18.36 7.34
N PHE A 421 -5.89 -18.13 6.20
CA PHE A 421 -5.27 -18.15 4.88
C PHE A 421 -4.49 -16.87 4.51
N ARG A 422 -4.42 -15.88 5.42
CA ARG A 422 -3.71 -14.62 5.16
C ARG A 422 -2.19 -14.83 5.14
N PRO A 423 -1.51 -14.58 4.01
CA PRO A 423 -0.07 -14.77 3.95
C PRO A 423 0.70 -13.73 4.77
N VAL A 424 1.95 -14.07 5.06
CA VAL A 424 3.00 -13.18 5.56
C VAL A 424 4.13 -13.13 4.54
N ALA A 425 5.02 -12.15 4.64
CA ALA A 425 6.04 -11.90 3.63
C ALA A 425 7.43 -12.22 4.20
N PRO A 426 8.37 -12.80 3.42
CA PRO A 426 9.76 -12.85 3.82
C PRO A 426 10.48 -11.53 3.53
N MET A 427 11.31 -11.09 4.47
CA MET A 427 12.41 -10.16 4.22
C MET A 427 13.69 -10.95 3.95
N VAL A 428 14.40 -10.56 2.91
CA VAL A 428 15.67 -11.18 2.48
C VAL A 428 16.63 -10.07 2.04
N LEU A 429 17.92 -10.27 2.24
CA LEU A 429 18.93 -9.37 1.72
C LEU A 429 18.92 -9.38 0.18
N ALA A 430 19.08 -8.21 -0.43
CA ALA A 430 18.98 -8.04 -1.88
C ALA A 430 19.94 -8.97 -2.64
N GLU A 431 21.18 -9.12 -2.16
CA GLU A 431 22.20 -9.99 -2.77
C GLU A 431 21.93 -11.49 -2.60
N ARG A 432 21.08 -11.88 -1.64
CA ARG A 432 20.69 -13.29 -1.41
C ARG A 432 19.39 -13.66 -2.11
N ALA A 433 18.57 -12.67 -2.49
CA ALA A 433 17.20 -12.89 -2.96
C ALA A 433 17.10 -13.89 -4.13
N ALA A 434 18.00 -13.78 -5.12
CA ALA A 434 18.01 -14.64 -6.30
C ALA A 434 18.33 -16.12 -6.02
N GLU A 435 18.89 -16.45 -4.84
CA GLU A 435 19.13 -17.83 -4.43
C GLU A 435 17.85 -18.54 -3.95
N LEU A 436 16.85 -17.77 -3.53
CA LEU A 436 15.62 -18.26 -2.90
C LEU A 436 14.37 -18.04 -3.75
N PHE A 437 14.36 -16.97 -4.54
CA PHE A 437 13.16 -16.44 -5.18
C PHE A 437 13.39 -16.16 -6.66
N ASP A 438 12.49 -16.64 -7.50
CA ASP A 438 12.42 -16.32 -8.92
C ASP A 438 11.28 -15.33 -9.22
N GLY A 439 11.64 -14.16 -9.73
CA GLY A 439 10.71 -13.07 -10.02
C GLY A 439 11.42 -11.70 -10.13
N PRO A 440 10.66 -10.59 -10.13
CA PRO A 440 11.21 -9.24 -10.28
C PRO A 440 12.17 -8.88 -9.14
N LEU A 441 13.41 -8.51 -9.44
CA LEU A 441 14.39 -8.05 -8.45
C LEU A 441 14.99 -6.70 -8.89
N PRO A 442 15.23 -5.76 -7.95
CA PRO A 442 14.85 -5.83 -6.53
C PRO A 442 13.32 -5.72 -6.32
N SER A 443 12.84 -6.18 -5.16
CA SER A 443 11.42 -6.06 -4.74
C SER A 443 11.32 -5.43 -3.35
N PRO A 444 11.66 -4.14 -3.19
CA PRO A 444 11.76 -3.50 -1.87
C PRO A 444 10.40 -3.25 -1.20
N TYR A 445 9.30 -3.27 -1.95
CA TYR A 445 7.99 -2.79 -1.49
C TYR A 445 6.92 -3.89 -1.32
N MET A 446 7.29 -5.15 -1.51
CA MET A 446 6.34 -6.29 -1.49
C MET A 446 5.17 -6.14 -2.46
N LEU A 447 5.43 -5.60 -3.66
CA LEU A 447 4.45 -5.36 -4.72
C LEU A 447 4.49 -6.43 -5.82
N PHE A 448 5.29 -7.48 -5.62
CA PHE A 448 5.42 -8.62 -6.51
C PHE A 448 5.40 -9.92 -5.69
N VAL A 449 4.90 -10.98 -6.31
CA VAL A 449 5.08 -12.36 -5.86
C VAL A 449 6.21 -13.04 -6.64
N HIS A 450 6.87 -13.99 -6.00
CA HIS A 450 8.01 -14.73 -6.53
C HIS A 450 7.81 -16.22 -6.33
N GLU A 451 8.27 -17.04 -7.26
CA GLU A 451 8.34 -18.48 -7.04
C GLU A 451 9.44 -18.79 -6.03
N VAL A 452 9.12 -19.59 -5.01
CA VAL A 452 10.11 -20.04 -4.04
C VAL A 452 10.84 -21.25 -4.60
N ALA A 453 12.17 -21.17 -4.64
CA ALA A 453 13.03 -22.26 -5.08
C ALA A 453 12.78 -23.52 -4.24
N THR A 454 12.68 -24.67 -4.90
CA THR A 454 12.27 -25.94 -4.27
C THR A 454 13.07 -26.29 -3.01
N ALA A 455 14.38 -26.02 -3.02
CA ALA A 455 15.28 -26.28 -1.89
C ALA A 455 14.95 -25.47 -0.62
N TRP A 456 14.17 -24.40 -0.73
CA TRP A 456 13.81 -23.51 0.37
C TRP A 456 12.39 -23.70 0.88
N ARG A 457 11.48 -24.28 0.09
CA ARG A 457 10.04 -24.38 0.45
C ARG A 457 9.79 -25.02 1.82
N GLU A 458 10.50 -26.11 2.13
CA GLU A 458 10.39 -26.80 3.42
C GLU A 458 11.20 -26.13 4.54
N ARG A 459 12.17 -25.28 4.20
CA ARG A 459 13.05 -24.60 5.15
C ARG A 459 12.44 -23.31 5.70
N ILE A 460 11.55 -22.68 4.94
CA ILE A 460 10.89 -21.42 5.29
C ILE A 460 9.35 -21.50 5.15
N PRO A 461 8.68 -22.56 5.66
CA PRO A 461 7.28 -22.85 5.37
C PRO A 461 6.31 -21.75 5.82
N ALA A 462 6.67 -20.90 6.80
CA ALA A 462 5.79 -19.85 7.30
C ALA A 462 5.47 -18.75 6.25
N VAL A 463 6.35 -18.57 5.26
CA VAL A 463 6.28 -17.49 4.25
C VAL A 463 5.99 -18.02 2.85
N VAL A 464 5.79 -19.33 2.69
CA VAL A 464 5.47 -19.97 1.42
C VAL A 464 3.96 -20.07 1.30
N HIS A 465 3.41 -19.46 0.25
CA HIS A 465 2.00 -19.57 -0.11
C HIS A 465 1.67 -20.99 -0.58
N VAL A 466 0.37 -21.31 -0.60
CA VAL A 466 -0.13 -22.64 -1.00
C VAL A 466 0.23 -23.05 -2.44
N ASP A 467 0.49 -22.07 -3.31
CA ASP A 467 0.92 -22.28 -4.70
C ASP A 467 2.45 -22.33 -4.86
N GLY A 468 3.21 -22.29 -3.77
CA GLY A 468 4.67 -22.31 -3.77
C GLY A 468 5.33 -20.95 -4.07
N THR A 469 4.55 -19.86 -4.06
CA THR A 469 5.06 -18.49 -4.19
C THR A 469 5.28 -17.82 -2.84
N ALA A 470 5.93 -16.66 -2.82
CA ALA A 470 6.00 -15.76 -1.67
C ALA A 470 5.99 -14.31 -2.15
N ARG A 471 5.41 -13.40 -1.36
CA ARG A 471 5.47 -11.96 -1.63
C ARG A 471 6.62 -11.35 -0.84
N ILE A 472 7.74 -11.03 -1.49
CA ILE A 472 9.00 -10.76 -0.78
C ILE A 472 9.30 -9.27 -0.61
N GLN A 473 10.09 -8.95 0.40
CA GLN A 473 10.83 -7.70 0.51
C GLN A 473 12.32 -7.95 0.38
N THR A 474 12.96 -7.33 -0.61
CA THR A 474 14.43 -7.25 -0.67
C THR A 474 14.93 -6.07 0.16
N VAL A 475 15.96 -6.30 0.96
CA VAL A 475 16.59 -5.32 1.84
C VAL A 475 18.00 -5.03 1.31
N ASP A 476 18.25 -3.80 0.86
CA ASP A 476 19.60 -3.35 0.53
C ASP A 476 20.32 -2.89 1.81
N ARG A 477 21.59 -3.27 1.96
CA ARG A 477 22.39 -2.94 3.14
C ARG A 477 22.75 -1.46 3.22
N SER A 478 22.89 -0.77 2.08
CA SER A 478 23.17 0.66 2.06
C SER A 478 21.98 1.45 2.58
N ASP A 479 20.78 0.97 2.29
CA ASP A 479 19.54 1.68 2.57
C ASP A 479 19.01 1.33 3.97
N GLU A 480 19.13 0.06 4.38
CA GLU A 480 18.57 -0.47 5.63
C GLU A 480 19.61 -1.26 6.45
N PRO A 481 20.72 -0.63 6.89
CA PRO A 481 21.84 -1.32 7.52
C PRO A 481 21.48 -2.02 8.83
N LEU A 482 20.50 -1.51 9.58
CA LEU A 482 20.04 -2.12 10.83
C LEU A 482 19.24 -3.41 10.58
N VAL A 483 18.32 -3.38 9.61
CA VAL A 483 17.54 -4.55 9.20
C VAL A 483 18.46 -5.62 8.63
N ALA A 484 19.43 -5.21 7.80
CA ALA A 484 20.42 -6.12 7.23
C ALA A 484 21.25 -6.85 8.29
N ARG A 485 21.74 -6.13 9.32
CA ARG A 485 22.45 -6.76 10.44
C ARG A 485 21.57 -7.74 11.22
N MET A 486 20.30 -7.43 11.40
CA MET A 486 19.34 -8.33 12.06
C MET A 486 19.16 -9.62 11.25
N ILE A 487 19.00 -9.53 9.92
CA ILE A 487 18.89 -10.69 9.04
C ILE A 487 20.19 -11.52 9.07
N ASP A 488 21.36 -10.90 9.01
CA ASP A 488 22.64 -11.61 9.12
C ASP A 488 22.79 -12.32 10.47
N GLY A 489 22.46 -11.62 11.55
CA GLY A 489 22.51 -12.17 12.90
C GLY A 489 21.61 -13.40 13.02
N PHE A 490 20.43 -13.33 12.41
CA PHE A 490 19.48 -14.44 12.37
C PHE A 490 20.00 -15.59 11.50
N GLU A 491 20.55 -15.30 10.32
CA GLU A 491 21.12 -16.31 9.42
C GLU A 491 22.29 -17.04 10.08
N ARG A 492 23.22 -16.34 10.75
CA ARG A 492 24.35 -16.99 11.44
C ARG A 492 23.90 -17.98 12.53
N ARG A 493 22.72 -17.76 13.12
CA ARG A 493 22.16 -18.59 14.20
C ARG A 493 21.34 -19.77 13.68
N THR A 494 20.69 -19.61 12.53
CA THR A 494 19.66 -20.57 12.05
C THR A 494 20.00 -21.21 10.71
N GLY A 495 20.94 -20.64 9.95
CA GLY A 495 21.23 -20.98 8.56
C GLY A 495 20.13 -20.56 7.58
N LEU A 496 19.18 -19.70 7.99
CA LEU A 496 18.09 -19.21 7.15
C LEU A 496 18.30 -17.73 6.80
N PRO A 497 18.42 -17.35 5.52
CA PRO A 497 18.72 -15.97 5.09
C PRO A 497 17.47 -15.08 5.00
N VAL A 498 16.37 -15.45 5.67
CA VAL A 498 15.11 -14.71 5.62
C VAL A 498 14.49 -14.58 7.01
N VAL A 499 13.69 -13.54 7.20
CA VAL A 499 12.89 -13.32 8.41
C VAL A 499 11.45 -13.03 8.00
N VAL A 500 10.47 -13.54 8.75
CA VAL A 500 9.06 -13.19 8.49
C VAL A 500 8.83 -11.71 8.77
N ASN A 501 8.09 -11.03 7.91
CA ASN A 501 7.62 -9.66 8.12
C ASN A 501 6.11 -9.57 7.85
N THR A 502 5.41 -8.93 8.77
CA THR A 502 4.01 -8.49 8.61
C THR A 502 3.81 -7.19 9.36
N SER A 503 2.74 -6.43 9.05
CA SER A 503 2.51 -5.12 9.71
C SER A 503 2.40 -5.20 11.23
N LEU A 504 3.00 -4.25 11.94
CA LEU A 504 2.84 -4.11 13.38
C LEU A 504 1.48 -3.46 13.68
N ASN A 505 0.48 -4.30 13.90
CA ASN A 505 -0.86 -3.93 14.33
C ASN A 505 -1.65 -5.13 14.85
N THR A 506 -2.71 -4.83 15.59
CA THR A 506 -3.72 -5.79 16.03
C THR A 506 -4.98 -5.71 15.15
N ALA A 507 -5.94 -6.61 15.38
CA ALA A 507 -7.16 -6.73 14.58
C ALA A 507 -7.91 -5.39 14.44
N GLY A 508 -8.19 -5.01 13.19
CA GLY A 508 -8.97 -3.80 12.86
C GLY A 508 -8.26 -2.47 13.11
N ARG A 509 -7.00 -2.48 13.59
CA ARG A 509 -6.21 -1.26 13.82
C ARG A 509 -5.29 -0.95 12.63
N PRO A 510 -5.02 0.34 12.33
CA PRO A 510 -3.93 0.75 11.44
C PRO A 510 -2.56 0.27 11.94
N MET A 511 -1.56 0.30 11.08
CA MET A 511 -0.16 0.10 11.49
C MET A 511 0.20 1.09 12.60
N VAL A 512 0.91 0.61 13.61
CA VAL A 512 1.49 1.41 14.70
C VAL A 512 2.36 2.54 14.13
N ASP A 513 2.27 3.74 14.72
CA ASP A 513 3.08 4.89 14.29
C ASP A 513 3.68 5.67 15.48
N ASP A 514 2.95 5.76 16.60
CA ASP A 514 3.40 6.36 17.85
C ASP A 514 3.99 5.30 18.83
N PRO A 515 5.01 5.62 19.66
CA PRO A 515 5.51 4.72 20.69
C PRO A 515 4.42 4.23 21.63
N ARG A 516 3.41 5.05 21.91
CA ARG A 516 2.23 4.63 22.66
C ARG A 516 1.49 3.50 21.94
N ASP A 517 1.28 3.61 20.63
CA ASP A 517 0.63 2.53 19.86
C ASP A 517 1.45 1.24 19.92
N ALA A 518 2.78 1.35 19.87
CA ALA A 518 3.68 0.20 19.96
C ALA A 518 3.57 -0.50 21.32
N LEU A 519 3.53 0.28 22.41
CA LEU A 519 3.34 -0.22 23.77
C LEU A 519 1.95 -0.85 23.97
N GLU A 520 0.89 -0.23 23.46
CA GLU A 520 -0.48 -0.76 23.50
C GLU A 520 -0.58 -2.08 22.72
N CYS A 521 0.03 -2.16 21.53
CA CYS A 521 0.13 -3.38 20.74
C CYS A 521 0.92 -4.47 21.49
N PHE A 522 2.09 -4.14 22.03
CA PHE A 522 2.93 -5.08 22.78
C PHE A 522 2.22 -5.62 24.04
N GLY A 523 1.51 -4.75 24.77
CA GLY A 523 0.80 -5.16 25.97
C GLY A 523 -0.40 -6.07 25.69
N SER A 524 -1.09 -5.86 24.57
CA SER A 524 -2.31 -6.59 24.21
C SER A 524 -2.10 -7.83 23.33
N ALA A 525 -0.94 -7.97 22.69
CA ALA A 525 -0.62 -9.11 21.84
C ALA A 525 0.43 -10.04 22.48
N PRO A 526 0.45 -11.35 22.15
CA PRO A 526 1.49 -12.29 22.56
C PRO A 526 2.81 -12.05 21.79
N VAL A 527 3.43 -10.90 22.02
CA VAL A 527 4.74 -10.51 21.47
C VAL A 527 5.79 -10.67 22.55
N ASP A 528 6.89 -11.36 22.25
CA ASP A 528 7.92 -11.74 23.21
C ASP A 528 8.91 -10.60 23.49
N LEU A 529 9.23 -9.82 22.45
CA LEU A 529 10.15 -8.67 22.51
C LEU A 529 9.60 -7.48 21.71
N LEU A 530 9.63 -6.29 22.30
CA LEU A 530 9.49 -5.04 21.57
C LEU A 530 10.88 -4.39 21.45
N ALA A 531 11.35 -4.23 20.21
CA ALA A 531 12.50 -3.40 19.87
C ALA A 531 11.99 -2.01 19.50
N LEU A 532 12.17 -1.05 20.42
CA LEU A 532 11.73 0.33 20.28
C LEU A 532 12.97 1.23 20.16
N GLY A 533 13.38 1.54 18.93
CA GLY A 533 14.67 2.19 18.69
C GLY A 533 15.82 1.31 19.24
N PRO A 534 16.75 1.86 20.03
CA PRO A 534 17.83 1.08 20.64
C PRO A 534 17.37 0.25 21.85
N PHE A 535 16.12 0.37 22.31
CA PHE A 535 15.65 -0.26 23.53
C PHE A 535 15.00 -1.61 23.28
N ALA A 536 15.28 -2.56 24.17
CA ALA A 536 14.67 -3.89 24.19
C ALA A 536 13.74 -4.04 25.40
N ILE A 537 12.47 -4.35 25.13
CA ILE A 537 11.44 -4.56 26.15
C ILE A 537 10.99 -6.02 26.09
N ARG A 538 11.35 -6.81 27.10
CA ARG A 538 11.07 -8.25 27.15
C ARG A 538 9.77 -8.53 27.90
N ARG A 539 8.85 -9.26 27.27
CA ARG A 539 7.53 -9.56 27.85
C ARG A 539 7.64 -10.21 29.23
N LYS A 540 8.55 -11.18 29.36
CA LYS A 540 8.83 -11.91 30.61
C LYS A 540 9.32 -11.02 31.76
N LYS A 541 9.83 -9.82 31.49
CA LYS A 541 10.24 -8.87 32.53
C LYS A 541 9.13 -7.89 32.89
N VAL A 542 8.31 -7.50 31.92
CA VAL A 542 7.21 -6.55 32.11
C VAL A 542 6.03 -7.19 32.85
N PHE A 543 5.72 -8.45 32.54
CA PHE A 543 4.55 -9.17 33.07
C PHE A 543 4.92 -10.33 34.00
N ALA A 544 6.11 -10.25 34.62
CA ALA A 544 6.60 -11.23 35.60
C ALA A 544 5.77 -11.26 36.88
#